data_AF-A0A9D6RES5-F1
#
_entry.id   AF-A0A9D6RES5-F1
#
_cell.length_a   1.000
_cell.length_b   1.000
_cell.length_c   1.000
_cell.angle_alpha   90.00
_cell.angle_beta   90.00
_cell.angle_gamma   90.00
#
_symmetry.space_group_name_H-M   'P 1'
#
loop_
_entity.id
_entity.type
_entity.pdbx_description
1 polymer ?
#
loop_
_entity_poly.entity_id
_entity_poly.type
_entity_poly.pdbx_seq_one_letter_code
_entity_poly.pdbx_strand_id
1 'polypeptide(L)'
;MKLSKRGKNISASIENVTTSGIWLYVGGKEYFLSYENYPFFQDQILRDIQEVSLLHGRHLYWPKLDVDLELDNLENPEKYPLKSKITGSRVPAKSARRASSGKR
;
A
#
# COMPACT_ATOMS: atom_id res chain seq x y z
N MET A 1 -21.07 -33.31 -2.45
CA MET A 1 -20.49 -32.78 -1.19
C MET A 1 -21.08 -31.42 -0.93
N LYS A 2 -21.55 -31.19 0.30
CA LYS A 2 -22.47 -30.12 0.70
C LYS A 2 -21.66 -28.93 1.23
N LEU A 3 -21.63 -27.80 0.51
CA LEU A 3 -21.06 -26.55 1.05
C LEU A 3 -22.20 -25.66 1.56
N SER A 4 -22.72 -26.03 2.73
CA SER A 4 -23.67 -25.21 3.48
C SER A 4 -22.91 -24.30 4.44
N LYS A 5 -22.88 -23.00 4.13
CA LYS A 5 -22.85 -21.82 5.02
C LYS A 5 -22.20 -20.66 4.26
N ARG A 6 -23.01 -19.83 3.59
CA ARG A 6 -22.59 -18.47 3.22
C ARG A 6 -22.56 -17.63 4.51
N GLY A 7 -21.60 -17.91 5.38
CA GLY A 7 -21.05 -16.84 6.21
C GLY A 7 -20.52 -15.83 5.21
N LYS A 8 -20.99 -14.59 5.30
CA LYS A 8 -20.64 -13.44 4.46
C LYS A 8 -19.20 -13.60 3.96
N ASN A 9 -19.03 -14.10 2.73
CA ASN A 9 -17.71 -14.42 2.20
C ASN A 9 -17.07 -13.06 1.97
N ILE A 10 -16.26 -12.63 2.94
CA ILE A 10 -15.42 -11.46 2.82
C ILE A 10 -14.41 -11.85 1.74
N SER A 11 -14.78 -11.67 0.48
CA SER A 11 -13.90 -11.86 -0.66
C SER A 11 -13.06 -10.60 -0.81
N ALA A 12 -11.75 -10.79 -0.99
CA ALA A 12 -10.88 -9.72 -1.47
C ALA A 12 -10.91 -9.76 -3.00
N SER A 13 -11.04 -8.59 -3.62
CA SER A 13 -11.05 -8.43 -5.08
C SER A 13 -10.32 -7.16 -5.47
N ILE A 14 -9.64 -7.17 -6.61
CA ILE A 14 -9.05 -5.96 -7.20
C ILE A 14 -10.17 -5.22 -7.95
N GLU A 15 -10.43 -3.97 -7.56
CA GLU A 15 -11.39 -3.08 -8.25
C GLU A 15 -10.77 -2.48 -9.50
N ASN A 16 -9.56 -1.94 -9.37
CA ASN A 16 -8.92 -1.20 -10.45
C ASN A 16 -7.39 -1.21 -10.30
N VAL A 17 -6.68 -1.14 -11.43
CA VAL A 17 -5.22 -1.07 -11.47
C VAL A 17 -4.84 0.17 -12.28
N THR A 18 -4.11 1.08 -11.65
CA THR A 18 -3.67 2.35 -12.24
C THR A 18 -2.16 2.39 -12.36
N THR A 19 -1.63 3.40 -13.03
CA THR A 19 -0.18 3.63 -13.13
C THR A 19 0.47 4.02 -11.80
N SER A 20 -0.32 4.50 -10.83
CA SER A 20 0.20 4.92 -9.51
C SER A 20 -0.02 3.89 -8.41
N GLY A 21 -0.88 2.89 -8.62
CA GLY A 21 -1.24 1.93 -7.60
C GLY A 21 -2.46 1.09 -7.94
N ILE A 22 -2.93 0.32 -6.96
CA ILE A 22 -4.00 -0.65 -7.09
C ILE A 22 -5.13 -0.33 -6.10
N TRP A 23 -6.36 -0.47 -6.55
CA TRP A 23 -7.56 -0.42 -5.73
C TRP A 23 -7.99 -1.84 -5.35
N LEU A 24 -8.02 -2.10 -4.05
CA LEU A 24 -8.42 -3.37 -3.46
C LEU A 24 -9.74 -3.20 -2.71
N TYR A 25 -10.70 -4.08 -2.96
CA TYR A 25 -11.96 -4.14 -2.24
C TYR A 25 -11.99 -5.35 -1.32
N VAL A 26 -12.20 -5.12 -0.02
CA VAL A 26 -12.35 -6.19 0.97
C VAL A 26 -13.48 -5.83 1.93
N GLY A 27 -14.45 -6.73 2.08
CA GLY A 27 -15.44 -6.65 3.15
C GLY A 27 -16.33 -5.42 3.16
N GLY A 28 -16.52 -4.77 2.01
CA GLY A 28 -17.31 -3.54 1.93
C GLY A 28 -16.49 -2.26 1.94
N LYS A 29 -15.16 -2.35 1.97
CA LYS A 29 -14.26 -1.21 2.00
C LYS A 29 -13.24 -1.28 0.87
N GLU A 30 -12.90 -0.11 0.35
CA GLU A 30 -11.87 0.09 -0.66
C GLU A 30 -10.57 0.55 0.01
N TYR A 31 -9.46 -0.01 -0.44
CA TYR A 31 -8.12 0.32 0.01
C TYR A 31 -7.24 0.63 -1.20
N PHE A 32 -6.48 1.71 -1.12
CA PHE A 32 -5.56 2.11 -2.17
C PHE A 32 -4.13 1.68 -1.81
N LEU A 33 -3.56 0.80 -2.63
CA LEU A 33 -2.19 0.33 -2.54
C LEU A 33 -1.33 1.16 -3.51
N SER A 34 -0.71 2.23 -3.00
CA SER A 34 0.23 3.04 -3.78
C SER A 34 1.51 2.25 -4.09
N TYR A 35 1.99 2.32 -5.33
CA TYR A 35 3.25 1.71 -5.73
C TYR A 35 4.48 2.31 -5.04
N GLU A 36 4.38 3.53 -4.49
CA GLU A 36 5.47 4.09 -3.67
C GLU A 36 5.70 3.30 -2.39
N ASN A 37 4.62 2.78 -1.79
CA ASN A 37 4.68 1.97 -0.57
C ASN A 37 4.80 0.48 -0.89
N TYR A 38 4.24 0.07 -2.03
CA TYR A 38 4.11 -1.33 -2.45
C TYR A 38 4.65 -1.53 -3.87
N PRO A 39 5.97 -1.34 -4.09
CA PRO A 39 6.57 -1.38 -5.43
C PRO A 39 6.52 -2.76 -6.08
N PHE A 40 6.33 -3.81 -5.29
CA PHE A 40 6.27 -5.20 -5.74
C PHE A 40 5.14 -5.48 -6.74
N PHE A 41 4.15 -4.60 -6.86
CA PHE A 41 3.07 -4.71 -7.85
C PHE A 41 3.34 -3.96 -9.18
N GLN A 42 4.37 -3.11 -9.27
CA GLN A 42 4.59 -2.24 -10.44
C GLN A 42 4.83 -3.02 -11.74
N ASP A 43 5.61 -4.10 -11.66
CA ASP A 43 6.04 -4.89 -12.83
C ASP A 43 5.33 -6.25 -12.92
N GLN A 44 4.17 -6.40 -12.26
CA GLN A 44 3.44 -7.67 -12.19
C GLN A 44 2.32 -7.78 -13.21
N ILE A 45 2.01 -9.02 -13.58
CA ILE A 45 0.94 -9.31 -14.54
C ILE A 45 -0.40 -9.06 -13.85
N LEU A 46 -1.30 -8.34 -14.54
CA LEU A 46 -2.63 -8.01 -14.01
C LEU A 46 -3.44 -9.25 -13.57
N ARG A 47 -3.26 -10.38 -14.26
CA ARG A 47 -3.85 -11.67 -13.86
C ARG A 47 -3.35 -12.14 -12.49
N ASP A 48 -2.06 -12.03 -12.24
CA ASP A 48 -1.45 -12.45 -10.97
C ASP A 48 -1.85 -11.51 -9.83
N ILE A 49 -1.96 -10.20 -10.12
CA ILE A 49 -2.49 -9.20 -9.18
C ILE A 49 -3.97 -9.50 -8.84
N GLN A 50 -4.77 -9.98 -9.79
CA GLN A 50 -6.17 -10.35 -9.54
C GLN A 50 -6.33 -11.62 -8.69
N GLU A 51 -5.33 -12.50 -8.68
CA GLU A 51 -5.32 -13.73 -7.88
C GLU A 51 -5.00 -13.45 -6.39
N VAL A 52 -5.79 -12.62 -5.73
CA VAL A 52 -5.69 -12.36 -4.29
C VAL A 52 -6.48 -13.38 -3.47
N SER A 53 -5.87 -13.90 -2.40
CA SER A 53 -6.50 -14.80 -1.44
C SER A 53 -6.62 -14.12 -0.08
N LEU A 54 -7.84 -14.05 0.47
CA LEU A 54 -8.06 -13.56 1.83
C LEU A 54 -8.02 -14.71 2.84
N LEU A 55 -6.97 -14.73 3.64
CA LEU A 55 -6.76 -15.65 4.76
C LEU A 55 -7.30 -15.03 6.06
N HIS A 56 -8.06 -15.82 6.81
CA HIS A 56 -8.60 -15.47 8.14
C HIS A 56 -9.41 -14.15 8.19
N GLY A 57 -9.87 -13.65 7.04
CA GLY A 57 -10.61 -12.40 6.93
C GLY A 57 -9.78 -11.12 7.13
N ARG A 58 -8.45 -11.23 7.29
CA ARG A 58 -7.56 -10.11 7.65
C ARG A 58 -6.22 -10.10 6.93
N HIS A 59 -5.81 -11.22 6.37
CA HIS A 59 -4.50 -11.37 5.74
C HIS A 59 -4.67 -11.64 4.26
N LEU A 60 -4.17 -10.75 3.42
CA LEU A 60 -4.21 -10.85 1.97
C LEU A 60 -2.94 -11.54 1.51
N TYR A 61 -3.08 -12.49 0.61
CA TYR A 61 -1.95 -13.23 0.07
C TYR A 61 -2.09 -13.39 -1.44
N TRP A 62 -1.04 -13.02 -2.16
CA TRP A 62 -0.91 -13.23 -3.60
C TRP A 62 0.02 -14.42 -3.86
N PRO A 63 -0.50 -15.64 -4.03
CA PRO A 63 0.31 -16.84 -4.23
C PRO A 63 1.21 -16.79 -5.47
N LYS A 64 0.84 -16.01 -6.47
CA LYS A 64 1.63 -15.84 -7.71
C LYS A 64 2.79 -14.87 -7.53
N LEU A 65 2.59 -13.84 -6.72
CA LEU A 65 3.56 -12.77 -6.48
C LEU A 65 4.45 -13.06 -5.27
N ASP A 66 4.06 -14.03 -4.45
CA ASP A 66 4.62 -14.30 -3.13
C ASP A 66 4.62 -13.06 -2.23
N VAL A 67 3.53 -12.29 -2.30
CA VAL A 67 3.32 -11.06 -1.54
C VAL A 67 2.20 -11.28 -0.52
N ASP A 68 2.47 -10.96 0.74
CA ASP A 68 1.49 -10.89 1.81
C ASP A 68 1.25 -9.45 2.28
N LEU A 69 -0.02 -9.12 2.59
CA LEU A 69 -0.41 -7.84 3.17
C LEU A 69 -1.45 -8.04 4.26
N GLU A 70 -1.30 -7.36 5.39
CA GLU A 70 -2.32 -7.34 6.44
C GLU A 70 -3.29 -6.17 6.26
N LEU A 71 -4.59 -6.43 6.40
CA LEU A 71 -5.62 -5.38 6.42
C LEU A 71 -5.43 -4.40 7.58
N ASP A 72 -4.86 -4.82 8.70
CA ASP A 72 -4.63 -3.93 9.85
C ASP A 72 -3.61 -2.82 9.50
N ASN A 73 -2.63 -3.10 8.62
CA ASN A 73 -1.71 -2.09 8.10
C ASN A 73 -2.43 -1.05 7.22
N LEU A 74 -3.46 -1.45 6.50
CA LEU A 74 -4.26 -0.56 5.65
C LEU A 74 -5.27 0.25 6.46
N GLU A 75 -5.85 -0.33 7.52
CA GLU A 75 -6.80 0.35 8.39
C GLU A 75 -6.11 1.29 9.40
N ASN A 76 -4.92 0.94 9.89
CA ASN A 76 -4.18 1.69 10.89
C ASN A 76 -2.74 1.99 10.43
N PRO A 77 -2.53 2.78 9.37
CA PRO A 77 -1.19 3.10 8.86
C PRO A 77 -0.31 3.81 9.91
N GLU A 78 -0.92 4.45 10.90
CA GLU A 78 -0.25 5.12 12.02
C GLU A 78 0.24 4.18 13.13
N LYS A 79 -0.30 2.96 13.24
CA LYS A 79 0.24 1.92 14.14
C LYS A 79 1.49 1.26 13.57
N TYR A 80 1.58 1.17 12.24
CA TYR A 80 2.69 0.58 11.53
C TYR A 80 3.31 1.62 10.60
N PRO A 81 3.98 2.64 11.14
CA PRO A 81 4.71 3.57 10.30
C PRO A 81 5.75 2.74 9.52
N LEU A 82 5.50 2.54 8.23
CA LEU A 82 6.45 1.96 7.29
C LEU A 82 7.69 2.86 7.30
N LYS A 83 8.65 2.53 8.18
CA LYS A 83 9.94 3.23 8.29
C LYS A 83 10.85 2.82 7.14
N SER A 84 10.39 2.91 5.89
CA SER A 84 11.31 3.09 4.78
C SER A 84 11.62 4.58 4.68
N LYS A 85 12.68 5.01 5.37
CA LYS A 85 13.33 6.30 5.14
C LYS A 85 13.84 6.31 3.69
N ILE A 86 12.97 6.59 2.72
CA ILE A 86 13.44 7.20 1.48
C ILE A 86 13.69 8.64 1.89
N THR A 87 14.95 8.92 2.21
CA THR A 87 15.43 10.27 2.50
C THR A 87 15.39 11.04 1.18
N GLY A 88 14.19 11.47 0.79
CA GLY A 88 14.00 12.59 -0.10
C GLY A 88 14.44 13.84 0.66
N SER A 89 15.75 14.03 0.79
CA SER A 89 16.34 15.28 1.26
C SER A 89 16.07 16.38 0.24
N ARG A 90 14.83 16.84 0.14
CA ARG A 90 14.57 18.20 -0.31
C ARG A 90 14.89 19.10 0.88
N VAL A 91 16.18 19.41 1.00
CA VAL A 91 16.64 20.51 1.84
C VAL A 91 15.89 21.76 1.37
N PRO A 92 15.09 22.44 2.21
CA PRO A 92 14.60 23.75 1.83
C PRO A 92 15.82 24.67 1.75
N ALA A 93 16.05 25.25 0.57
CA ALA A 93 17.06 26.29 0.38
C ALA A 93 16.68 27.51 1.23
N LYS A 94 17.15 27.54 2.48
CA LYS A 94 17.12 28.75 3.29
C LYS A 94 18.14 29.72 2.71
N SER A 95 17.63 30.60 1.87
CA SER A 95 18.19 31.92 1.55
C SER A 95 18.56 32.64 2.87
N ALA A 96 19.83 32.54 3.28
CA ALA A 96 20.40 33.36 4.33
C ALA A 96 21.07 34.59 3.70
N ARG A 97 20.39 35.72 3.86
CA ARG A 97 20.83 37.06 3.51
C ARG A 97 22.20 37.34 4.15
N ARG A 98 23.21 37.67 3.34
CA ARG A 98 24.47 38.25 3.84
C ARG A 98 24.19 39.67 4.33
N ALA A 99 24.27 39.87 5.64
CA ALA A 99 24.37 41.18 6.27
C ALA A 99 25.43 41.11 7.38
N SER A 100 26.56 41.79 7.16
CA SER A 100 27.53 42.25 8.17
C SER A 100 28.51 43.17 7.43
N SER A 101 28.26 44.47 7.34
CA SER A 101 28.65 45.50 8.33
C SER A 101 30.04 45.31 8.93
N GLY A 102 30.96 46.17 8.48
CA GLY A 102 31.81 46.98 9.37
C GLY A 102 32.89 46.28 10.19
N LYS A 103 34.13 46.32 9.70
CA LYS A 103 35.29 46.65 10.55
C LYS A 103 36.48 47.14 9.72
N ARG A 104 36.64 48.46 9.64
CA ARG A 104 37.91 49.22 9.73
C ARG A 104 37.62 50.71 9.62
#